data_AF-A0A352M2Q9-F1
#
_entry.id   AF-A0A352M2Q9-F1
#
_cell.length_a   1.000
_cell.length_b   1.000
_cell.length_c   1.000
_cell.angle_alpha   90.00
_cell.angle_beta   90.00
_cell.angle_gamma   90.00
#
_symmetry.space_group_name_H-M   'P 1'
#
loop_
_entity.id
_entity.type
_entity.pdbx_description
1 polymer ?
#
loop_
_entity_poly.entity_id
_entity_poly.type
_entity_poly.pdbx_seq_one_letter_code
_entity_poly.pdbx_strand_id
1 'polypeptide(L)'
;MAENIIKADERVVSVKVTGDYACFTRPDLKVERLSYPCMTPSAARGILDSILWKPEFRWYVRRIKILNPVRFVTVKRNEINSK
;
A
#
# COMPACT_ATOMS: atom_id res chain seq x y z
N MET A 1 20.81 -18.29 22.33
CA MET A 1 19.48 -18.68 21.81
C MET A 1 18.90 -17.45 21.10
N ALA A 2 18.45 -17.60 19.85
CA ALA A 2 17.91 -16.58 18.94
C ALA A 2 18.89 -15.85 17.97
N GLU A 3 19.70 -16.60 17.20
CA GLU A 3 20.38 -16.11 15.99
C GLU A 3 19.77 -16.70 14.70
N ASN A 4 18.45 -16.71 14.57
CA ASN A 4 17.80 -17.27 13.37
C ASN A 4 16.50 -16.54 12.98
N ILE A 5 16.54 -15.21 12.93
CA ILE A 5 15.49 -14.42 12.30
C ILE A 5 16.16 -13.64 11.17
N ILE A 6 15.81 -13.96 9.92
CA ILE A 6 16.30 -13.36 8.67
C ILE A 6 17.57 -14.01 8.11
N LYS A 7 17.48 -15.29 7.68
CA LYS A 7 17.97 -15.51 6.32
C LYS A 7 16.98 -14.79 5.41
N ALA A 8 17.36 -13.64 4.87
CA ALA A 8 16.63 -13.02 3.80
C ALA A 8 16.62 -14.05 2.67
N ASP A 9 15.47 -14.69 2.46
CA ASP A 9 15.19 -15.46 1.26
C ASP A 9 15.63 -14.57 0.08
N GLU A 10 16.56 -15.05 -0.76
CA GLU A 10 17.16 -14.26 -1.86
C GLU A 10 16.11 -13.68 -2.81
N ARG A 11 14.86 -14.18 -2.73
CA ARG A 11 13.71 -13.76 -3.53
C ARG A 11 12.78 -12.76 -2.84
N VAL A 12 13.06 -12.37 -1.60
CA VAL A 12 12.22 -11.42 -0.83
C VAL A 12 12.83 -10.03 -0.82
N VAL A 13 12.16 -9.11 -1.49
CA VAL A 13 12.49 -7.68 -1.45
C VAL A 13 11.68 -6.96 -0.37
N SER A 14 12.29 -5.94 0.25
CA SER A 14 11.61 -5.01 1.15
C SER A 14 11.74 -3.59 0.62
N VAL A 15 10.61 -2.90 0.45
CA VAL A 15 10.57 -1.53 -0.07
C VAL A 15 9.98 -0.60 0.98
N LYS A 16 10.68 0.51 1.25
CA LYS A 16 10.14 1.61 2.07
C LYS A 16 9.40 2.57 1.15
N VAL A 17 8.12 2.77 1.42
CA VAL A 17 7.26 3.70 0.68
C VAL A 17 6.87 4.85 1.60
N THR A 18 6.98 6.08 1.10
CA THR A 18 6.65 7.31 1.85
C THR A 18 5.92 8.29 0.95
N GLY A 19 5.06 9.12 1.55
CA GLY A 19 4.38 10.23 0.90
C GLY A 19 3.67 11.08 1.95
N ASP A 20 3.35 12.33 1.60
CA ASP A 20 2.70 13.27 2.53
C ASP A 20 1.27 12.86 2.88
N TYR A 21 0.58 12.24 1.91
CA TYR A 21 -0.77 11.72 2.05
C TYR A 21 -0.90 10.34 1.41
N ALA A 22 -1.85 9.56 1.91
CA ALA A 22 -2.24 8.28 1.31
C ALA A 22 -3.76 8.14 1.36
N CYS A 23 -4.35 7.54 0.32
CA CYS A 23 -5.77 7.24 0.26
C CYS A 23 -5.98 5.82 -0.31
N PHE A 24 -6.21 4.86 0.58
CA PHE A 24 -6.55 3.48 0.27
C PHE A 24 -8.06 3.33 0.38
N THR A 25 -8.80 3.75 -0.64
CA THR A 25 -10.26 3.87 -0.60
C THR A 25 -10.94 2.58 -0.16
N ARG A 26 -11.82 2.69 0.84
CA ARG A 26 -12.69 1.59 1.23
C ARG A 26 -13.89 1.50 0.26
N PRO A 27 -14.29 0.30 -0.20
CA PRO A 27 -15.32 0.15 -1.23
C PRO A 27 -16.75 0.38 -0.71
N ASP A 28 -16.96 0.37 0.60
CA ASP A 28 -18.26 0.57 1.27
C ASP A 28 -18.77 2.01 1.18
N LEU A 29 -17.86 2.99 1.02
CA LEU A 29 -18.20 4.41 1.01
C LEU A 29 -17.92 5.00 -0.38
N LYS A 30 -18.93 5.00 -1.24
CA LYS A 30 -18.82 5.48 -2.63
C LYS A 30 -18.89 7.01 -2.76
N VAL A 31 -19.59 7.68 -1.85
CA VAL A 31 -19.84 9.13 -1.91
C VAL A 31 -18.70 9.90 -1.23
N GLU A 32 -18.27 9.44 -0.05
CA GLU A 32 -17.14 10.01 0.68
C GLU A 32 -15.98 9.03 0.67
N ARG A 33 -14.84 9.44 0.09
CA ARG A 33 -13.66 8.57 0.05
C ARG A 33 -12.99 8.54 1.41
N LEU A 34 -13.27 7.48 2.17
CA LEU A 34 -12.54 7.15 3.39
C LEU A 34 -11.42 6.16 3.07
N SER A 35 -10.21 6.45 3.54
CA SER A 35 -9.08 5.52 3.44
C SER A 35 -9.14 4.44 4.51
N TYR A 36 -8.70 3.23 4.19
CA TYR A 36 -8.26 2.27 5.19
C TYR A 36 -7.12 2.87 6.05
N PRO A 37 -6.99 2.45 7.32
CA PRO A 37 -5.91 2.91 8.21
C PRO A 37 -4.51 2.47 7.77
N CYS A 38 -4.43 1.45 6.90
CA CYS A 38 -3.17 0.93 6.39
C CYS A 38 -3.29 0.61 4.89
N MET A 39 -2.14 0.47 4.25
CA MET A 39 -2.03 0.08 2.85
C MET A 39 -2.66 -1.31 2.64
N THR A 40 -3.52 -1.44 1.64
CA THR A 40 -4.08 -2.73 1.27
C THR A 40 -3.03 -3.57 0.52
N PRO A 41 -3.08 -4.91 0.58
CA PRO A 41 -2.20 -5.76 -0.22
C PRO A 41 -2.31 -5.48 -1.72
N SER A 42 -3.49 -5.05 -2.19
CA SER A 42 -3.67 -4.66 -3.59
C SER A 42 -2.92 -3.39 -3.95
N ALA A 43 -3.00 -2.35 -3.10
CA ALA A 43 -2.23 -1.13 -3.29
C ALA A 43 -0.71 -1.39 -3.20
N ALA A 44 -0.27 -2.19 -2.23
CA ALA A 44 1.14 -2.57 -2.08
C ALA A 44 1.67 -3.28 -3.34
N ARG A 45 0.88 -4.19 -3.92
CA ARG A 45 1.22 -4.85 -5.18
C ARG A 45 1.33 -3.85 -6.33
N GLY A 46 0.35 -2.94 -6.47
CA GLY A 46 0.40 -1.92 -7.52
C GLY A 46 1.63 -1.02 -7.42
N ILE A 47 2.10 -0.71 -6.22
CA ILE A 47 3.37 0.02 -6.01
C ILE A 47 4.57 -0.83 -6.48
N LEU A 48 4.62 -2.11 -6.14
CA LEU A 48 5.69 -3.01 -6.58
C LEU A 48 5.68 -3.22 -8.10
N ASP A 49 4.51 -3.40 -8.70
CA ASP A 49 4.31 -3.50 -10.15
C ASP A 49 4.81 -2.20 -10.85
N SER A 50 4.61 -1.04 -10.22
CA SER A 50 5.08 0.24 -10.75
C SER A 50 6.60 0.41 -10.70
N ILE A 51 7.29 -0.34 -9.83
CA ILE A 51 8.77 -0.35 -9.76
C ILE A 51 9.32 -1.30 -10.83
N LEU A 52 8.81 -2.53 -10.85
CA LEU A 52 9.18 -3.54 -11.83
C LEU A 52 8.02 -4.50 -12.03
N TRP A 53 7.57 -4.60 -13.28
CA TRP A 53 6.57 -5.57 -13.69
C TRP A 53 6.97 -6.24 -15.00
N LYS A 54 6.72 -7.54 -15.07
CA LYS A 54 6.91 -8.39 -16.25
C LYS A 54 5.84 -9.49 -16.24
N PRO A 55 5.34 -9.96 -17.40
CA PRO A 55 4.28 -10.98 -17.45
C PRO A 55 4.69 -12.35 -16.86
N GLU A 56 5.99 -12.64 -16.78
CA GLU A 56 6.56 -13.91 -16.32
C GLU A 56 6.47 -14.09 -14.80
N PHE A 57 6.20 -13.02 -14.03
CA PHE A 57 6.08 -13.11 -12.59
C PHE A 57 5.01 -12.17 -12.02
N ARG A 58 4.66 -12.38 -10.75
CA ARG A 58 3.73 -11.51 -10.01
C ARG A 58 4.26 -11.27 -8.61
N TRP A 59 4.06 -10.05 -8.10
CA TRP A 59 4.39 -9.73 -6.72
C TRP A 59 3.38 -10.35 -5.75
N TYR A 60 3.90 -11.04 -4.73
CA TYR A 60 3.11 -11.54 -3.61
C TYR A 60 3.47 -10.78 -2.33
N VAL A 61 2.50 -10.03 -1.82
CA VAL A 61 2.69 -9.21 -0.61
C VAL A 61 2.64 -10.11 0.61
N ARG A 62 3.81 -10.34 1.23
CA ARG A 62 3.93 -11.18 2.43
C ARG A 62 3.60 -10.43 3.73
N ARG A 63 4.03 -9.18 3.84
CA ARG A 63 3.88 -8.40 5.07
C ARG A 63 3.90 -6.91 4.76
N ILE A 64 3.07 -6.16 5.46
CA ILE A 64 3.07 -4.69 5.46
C ILE A 64 3.43 -4.26 6.88
N LYS A 65 4.49 -3.45 7.01
CA LYS A 65 4.89 -2.85 8.29
C LYS A 65 4.47 -1.40 8.33
N ILE A 66 3.71 -1.03 9.35
CA ILE A 66 3.33 0.35 9.61
C ILE A 66 4.48 0.98 10.41
N LEU A 67 5.13 1.99 9.83
CA LEU A 67 6.31 2.64 10.44
C LEU A 67 5.96 3.91 11.22
N ASN A 68 4.78 4.49 10.97
CA ASN A 68 4.33 5.75 11.56
C ASN A 68 2.90 5.59 12.10
N PRO A 69 2.50 6.37 13.13
CA PRO A 69 1.13 6.34 13.62
C PRO A 69 0.13 6.75 12.54
N VAL A 70 -1.01 6.06 12.50
CA VAL A 70 -2.09 6.33 11.55
C VAL A 70 -2.78 7.65 11.93
N ARG A 71 -2.87 8.58 10.98
CA ARG A 71 -3.54 9.88 11.14
C ARG A 71 -4.40 10.14 9.91
N PHE A 72 -5.59 10.67 10.13
CA PHE A 72 -6.53 11.02 9.07
C PHE A 72 -6.65 12.54 8.95
N VAL A 73 -6.88 12.99 7.73
CA VAL A 73 -7.17 14.40 7.41
C VAL A 73 -8.31 14.44 6.41
N THR A 74 -9.18 15.44 6.55
CA THR A 74 -10.28 15.68 5.60
C THR A 74 -9.80 16.66 4.55
N VAL A 75 -9.84 16.23 3.28
CA VAL A 75 -9.53 17.09 2.13
C VAL A 75 -10.79 17.23 1.28
N LYS A 76 -11.29 18.46 1.15
CA LYS A 76 -12.41 18.75 0.23
C LYS A 76 -11.87 18.83 -1.20
N ARG A 77 -12.51 18.11 -2.11
CA ARG A 77 -12.20 18.16 -3.56
C ARG A 77 -13.47 18.48 -4.32
N ASN A 78 -13.35 19.38 -5.30
CA ASN A 78 -14.40 19.58 -6.29
C ASN A 78 -14.16 18.55 -7.40
N GLU A 79 -15.05 17.58 -7.51
CA GLU A 79 -14.95 16.52 -8.51
C GLU A 79 -15.98 16.74 -9.61
N ILE A 80 -15.58 16.47 -10.85
CA ILE A 80 -16.49 16.56 -11.99
C ILE A 80 -17.36 15.31 -11.95
N ASN A 81 -18.68 15.51 -11.80
CA ASN A 81 -19.65 14.43 -11.62
C ASN A 81 -20.12 13.81 -12.95
N SER A 82 -19.52 14.20 -14.08
CA SER A 82 -19.95 13.84 -15.43
C SER A 82 -18.77 13.35 -16.26
N LYS A 83 -19.03 12.27 -17.01
CA LYS A 83 -18.50 12.10 -18.36
C LYS A 83 -19.48 12.71 -19.35
#